data_AF-A0A0D2IZL4-F1
#
_entry.id   AF-A0A0D2IZL4-F1
#
_cell.length_a   1.000
_cell.length_b   1.000
_cell.length_c   1.000
_cell.angle_alpha   90.00
_cell.angle_beta   90.00
_cell.angle_gamma   90.00
#
_symmetry.space_group_name_H-M   'P 1'
#
loop_
_entity.id
_entity.type
_entity.pdbx_description
1 polymer ?
#
loop_
_entity_poly.entity_id
_entity_poly.type
_entity_poly.pdbx_seq_one_letter_code
_entity_poly.pdbx_strand_id
1 'polypeptide(L)'
;MPPILNANFNHVAVSVPDADAAVAWYTELFGFRVISPVYGPEFKAMKIALLSCGNGVGFEIFEFPEPKYSGPHKRIDWGPETYTKGGYFHLCLTVPNVEEKVKEAVKKGASVVGEMDLAGGERTAYLQDPWGNVVELLSLTFDQLFLKFKDERIKGTLVVIGTLYGVIMPLLKMF
;
A
#
# COMPACT_ATOMS: atom_id res chain seq x y z
N MET A 1 -7.10 -31.13 -16.83
CA MET A 1 -7.19 -29.67 -16.65
C MET A 1 -5.77 -29.12 -16.69
N PRO A 2 -5.49 -28.04 -17.44
CA PRO A 2 -4.19 -27.39 -17.34
C PRO A 2 -3.96 -26.92 -15.89
N PRO A 3 -2.70 -26.87 -15.42
CA PRO A 3 -2.40 -26.34 -14.09
C PRO A 3 -2.88 -24.89 -14.00
N ILE A 4 -3.45 -24.54 -12.84
CA ILE A 4 -3.84 -23.16 -12.55
C ILE A 4 -2.55 -22.36 -12.38
N LEU A 5 -2.39 -21.30 -13.17
CA LEU A 5 -1.26 -20.39 -13.06
C LEU A 5 -1.42 -19.49 -11.82
N ASN A 6 -0.49 -19.60 -10.88
CA ASN A 6 -0.32 -18.60 -9.83
C ASN A 6 0.52 -17.43 -10.39
N ALA A 7 -0.15 -16.45 -11.00
CA ALA A 7 0.53 -15.33 -11.65
C ALA A 7 1.19 -14.40 -10.62
N ASN A 8 2.42 -13.98 -10.89
CA ASN A 8 3.09 -12.98 -10.08
C ASN A 8 2.46 -11.60 -10.29
N PHE A 9 2.24 -10.87 -9.22
CA PHE A 9 1.85 -9.47 -9.31
C PHE A 9 3.00 -8.66 -9.92
N ASN A 10 2.74 -7.98 -11.04
CA ASN A 10 3.81 -7.34 -11.81
C ASN A 10 4.00 -5.87 -11.44
N HIS A 11 2.92 -5.08 -11.42
CA HIS A 11 2.98 -3.65 -11.12
C HIS A 11 1.60 -3.11 -10.70
N VAL A 12 1.62 -1.92 -10.08
CA VAL A 12 0.45 -1.08 -9.82
C VAL A 12 0.71 0.34 -10.35
N ALA A 13 -0.33 1.00 -10.83
CA ALA A 13 -0.28 2.37 -11.33
C ALA A 13 -1.11 3.30 -10.45
N VAL A 14 -0.57 4.47 -10.14
CA VAL A 14 -1.27 5.58 -9.48
C VAL A 14 -1.27 6.81 -10.37
N SER A 15 -2.35 7.59 -10.30
CA SER A 15 -2.43 8.90 -10.94
C SER A 15 -2.29 10.00 -9.88
N VAL A 16 -1.52 11.03 -10.20
CA VAL A 16 -1.26 12.16 -9.32
C VAL A 16 -1.30 13.48 -10.13
N PRO A 17 -1.60 14.62 -9.49
CA PRO A 17 -1.54 15.93 -10.11
C PRO A 17 -0.11 16.47 -10.29
N ASP A 18 0.88 15.90 -9.61
CA ASP A 18 2.30 16.27 -9.72
C ASP A 18 3.17 15.02 -9.57
N ALA A 19 3.68 14.52 -10.69
CA ALA A 19 4.43 13.27 -10.70
C ALA A 19 5.87 13.43 -10.20
N ASP A 20 6.49 14.60 -10.37
CA ASP A 20 7.84 14.86 -9.87
C ASP A 20 7.84 14.85 -8.33
N ALA A 21 6.82 15.46 -7.70
CA ALA A 21 6.62 15.42 -6.26
C ALA A 21 6.35 13.99 -5.77
N ALA A 22 5.56 13.19 -6.50
CA ALA A 22 5.30 11.80 -6.15
C ALA A 22 6.54 10.91 -6.26
N VAL A 23 7.32 11.06 -7.33
CA VAL A 23 8.60 10.36 -7.47
C VAL A 23 9.52 10.68 -6.29
N ALA A 24 9.70 11.96 -5.95
CA ALA A 24 10.52 12.36 -4.82
C ALA A 24 10.01 11.74 -3.51
N TRP A 25 8.70 11.80 -3.26
CA TRP A 25 8.11 11.28 -2.03
C TRP A 25 8.31 9.77 -1.86
N TYR A 26 7.98 8.97 -2.88
CA TYR A 26 8.09 7.51 -2.83
C TYR A 26 9.55 7.03 -2.81
N THR A 27 10.45 7.71 -3.53
CA THR A 27 11.88 7.38 -3.53
C THR A 27 12.53 7.72 -2.19
N GLU A 28 12.23 8.87 -1.59
CA GLU A 28 12.82 9.29 -0.31
C GLU A 28 12.26 8.52 0.89
N LEU A 29 10.95 8.25 0.94
CA LEU A 29 10.31 7.64 2.11
C LEU A 29 10.47 6.11 2.11
N PHE A 30 10.28 5.49 0.95
CA PHE A 30 10.25 4.03 0.81
C PHE A 30 11.45 3.46 0.05
N GLY A 31 12.35 4.31 -0.47
CA GLY A 31 13.56 3.84 -1.15
C GLY A 31 13.28 3.20 -2.51
N PHE A 32 12.11 3.46 -3.12
CA PHE A 32 11.82 2.97 -4.47
C PHE A 32 12.86 3.50 -5.44
N ARG A 33 13.20 2.69 -6.44
CA ARG A 33 14.24 3.05 -7.41
C ARG A 33 13.60 3.45 -8.72
N VAL A 34 13.95 4.62 -9.24
CA VAL A 34 13.54 5.04 -10.58
C VAL A 34 14.25 4.15 -11.60
N ILE A 35 13.48 3.40 -12.40
CA ILE A 35 13.99 2.63 -13.55
C ILE A 35 14.13 3.58 -14.74
N SER A 36 13.08 4.35 -15.00
CA SER A 36 13.02 5.28 -16.12
C SER A 36 12.10 6.46 -15.75
N PRO A 37 12.63 7.68 -15.68
CA PRO A 37 11.78 8.87 -15.74
C PRO A 37 11.35 9.05 -17.19
N VAL A 38 10.04 9.07 -17.47
CA VAL A 38 9.52 9.28 -18.82
C VAL A 38 8.75 10.59 -18.84
N TYR A 39 9.52 11.68 -18.79
CA TYR A 39 9.03 13.00 -19.14
C TYR A 39 9.98 13.60 -20.19
N GLY A 40 9.43 13.92 -21.35
CA GLY A 40 10.11 14.68 -22.38
C GLY A 40 9.10 15.59 -23.06
N PRO A 41 9.51 16.73 -23.64
CA PRO A 41 8.61 17.66 -24.32
C PRO A 41 7.79 17.01 -25.47
N GLU A 42 8.18 15.82 -25.90
CA GLU A 42 7.51 15.02 -26.91
C GLU A 42 6.30 14.24 -26.37
N PHE A 43 6.26 13.93 -25.07
CA PHE A 43 5.15 13.27 -24.40
C PHE A 43 4.12 14.30 -23.94
N LYS A 44 3.36 14.83 -24.90
CA LYS A 44 2.34 15.88 -24.65
C LYS A 44 1.07 15.36 -23.96
N ALA A 45 0.83 14.05 -24.03
CA ALA A 45 -0.41 13.43 -23.56
C ALA A 45 -0.37 12.99 -22.10
N MET A 46 0.81 12.67 -21.56
CA MET A 46 0.96 12.26 -20.18
C MET A 46 2.42 12.33 -19.77
N LYS A 47 2.59 12.40 -18.46
CA LYS A 47 3.80 12.16 -17.73
C LYS A 47 3.73 10.73 -17.17
N ILE A 48 4.74 9.87 -17.40
CA ILE A 48 4.93 8.61 -16.65
C ILE A 48 6.30 8.48 -15.96
N ALA A 49 6.36 7.95 -14.75
CA ALA A 49 7.58 7.48 -14.12
C ALA A 49 7.45 6.01 -13.71
N LEU A 50 8.48 5.22 -14.06
CA LEU A 50 8.54 3.79 -13.76
C LEU A 50 9.50 3.56 -12.60
N LEU A 51 8.98 3.10 -11.46
CA LEU A 51 9.75 2.79 -10.28
C LEU A 51 9.74 1.28 -10.00
N SER A 52 10.79 0.80 -9.32
CA SER A 52 10.91 -0.55 -8.81
C SER A 52 10.87 -0.56 -7.28
N CYS A 53 9.99 -1.39 -6.73
CA CYS A 53 9.95 -1.72 -5.31
C CYS A 53 11.12 -2.65 -4.94
N GLY A 54 11.38 -2.83 -3.64
CA GLY A 54 12.49 -3.65 -3.14
C GLY A 54 12.45 -5.13 -3.58
N ASN A 55 11.29 -5.63 -4.00
CA ASN A 55 11.06 -6.98 -4.52
C ASN A 55 10.94 -7.05 -6.06
N GLY A 56 11.22 -5.95 -6.78
CA GLY A 56 11.14 -5.89 -8.23
C GLY A 56 9.76 -5.63 -8.82
N VAL A 57 8.69 -5.58 -7.99
CA VAL A 57 7.35 -5.17 -8.44
C VAL A 57 7.39 -3.70 -8.89
N GLY A 58 6.74 -3.40 -10.01
CA GLY A 58 6.67 -2.05 -10.55
C GLY A 58 5.70 -1.15 -9.80
N PHE A 59 6.06 0.13 -9.67
CA PHE A 59 5.18 1.19 -9.21
C PHE A 59 5.21 2.31 -10.24
N GLU A 60 4.08 2.51 -10.92
CA GLU A 60 3.97 3.46 -12.02
C GLU A 60 3.25 4.73 -11.55
N ILE A 61 3.83 5.88 -11.82
CA ILE A 61 3.26 7.19 -11.46
C ILE A 61 2.88 7.91 -12.74
N PHE A 62 1.60 8.26 -12.86
CA PHE A 62 1.05 8.99 -13.99
C PHE A 62 0.60 10.39 -13.60
N GLU A 63 0.89 11.38 -14.45
CA GLU A 63 0.29 12.72 -14.40
C GLU A 63 -0.27 13.02 -15.80
N PHE A 64 -1.54 13.43 -15.87
CA PHE A 64 -2.21 13.73 -17.14
C PHE A 64 -2.48 15.23 -17.24
N PRO A 65 -2.01 15.91 -18.31
CA PRO A 65 -2.36 17.30 -18.56
C PRO A 65 -3.84 17.45 -18.94
N GLU A 66 -4.37 16.54 -19.76
CA GLU A 66 -5.79 16.47 -20.11
C GLU A 66 -6.26 15.01 -20.30
N PRO A 67 -7.36 14.58 -19.65
CA PRO A 67 -8.10 15.33 -18.65
C PRO A 67 -7.26 15.53 -17.38
N LYS A 68 -7.43 16.67 -16.72
CA LYS A 68 -6.74 16.95 -15.46
C LYS A 68 -7.12 15.95 -14.38
N TYR A 69 -6.18 15.73 -13.46
CA TYR A 69 -6.38 14.94 -12.26
C TYR A 69 -7.68 15.33 -11.53
N SER A 70 -8.57 14.36 -11.37
CA SER A 70 -9.88 14.53 -10.75
C SER A 70 -9.99 13.86 -9.37
N GLY A 71 -8.87 13.33 -8.88
CA GLY A 71 -8.79 12.70 -7.57
C GLY A 71 -8.73 13.72 -6.41
N PRO A 72 -8.59 13.22 -5.18
CA PRO A 72 -8.50 14.07 -4.00
C PRO A 72 -7.27 14.98 -4.05
N HIS A 73 -7.49 16.28 -3.81
CA HIS A 73 -6.41 17.28 -3.67
C HIS A 73 -5.99 17.49 -2.21
N LYS A 74 -6.63 16.77 -1.30
CA LYS A 74 -6.44 16.77 0.15
C LYS A 74 -6.80 15.39 0.67
N ARG A 75 -6.38 15.07 1.89
CA ARG A 75 -6.78 13.85 2.61
C ARG A 75 -8.29 13.58 2.44
N ILE A 76 -8.62 12.34 2.10
CA ILE A 76 -9.99 11.85 2.12
C ILE A 76 -10.31 11.40 3.54
N ASP A 77 -11.47 11.80 4.07
CA ASP A 77 -11.99 11.23 5.31
C ASP A 77 -12.24 9.73 5.10
N TRP A 78 -11.80 8.93 6.06
CA TRP A 78 -11.84 7.49 5.92
C TRP A 78 -13.15 6.92 6.46
N GLY A 79 -13.84 6.10 5.66
CA GLY A 79 -15.13 5.56 6.04
C GLY A 79 -15.70 4.56 5.02
N PRO A 80 -16.93 4.06 5.26
CA PRO A 80 -17.59 3.10 4.39
C PRO A 80 -17.56 3.47 2.91
N GLU A 81 -17.75 4.74 2.59
CA GLU A 81 -17.71 5.27 1.23
C GLU A 81 -16.36 5.13 0.53
N THR A 82 -15.25 5.05 1.27
CA THR A 82 -13.91 4.86 0.68
C THR A 82 -13.63 3.38 0.40
N TYR A 83 -13.95 2.49 1.34
CA TYR A 83 -13.65 1.06 1.23
C TYR A 83 -14.70 0.24 0.48
N THR A 84 -15.90 0.79 0.26
CA THR A 84 -16.96 0.13 -0.54
C THR A 84 -17.05 0.61 -1.98
N LYS A 85 -16.19 1.55 -2.41
CA LYS A 85 -16.21 2.15 -3.75
C LYS A 85 -15.86 1.18 -4.88
N GLY A 86 -15.22 0.05 -4.57
CA GLY A 86 -14.64 -0.86 -5.55
C GLY A 86 -13.33 -0.35 -6.14
N GLY A 87 -12.60 -1.23 -6.82
CA GLY A 87 -11.21 -0.99 -7.24
C GLY A 87 -10.19 -1.41 -6.17
N TYR A 88 -8.95 -0.95 -6.30
CA TYR A 88 -7.92 -1.23 -5.31
C TYR A 88 -8.13 -0.37 -4.06
N PHE A 89 -8.25 -1.04 -2.92
CA PHE A 89 -8.53 -0.37 -1.68
C PHE A 89 -7.27 0.26 -1.04
N HIS A 90 -6.16 -0.46 -1.08
CA HIS A 90 -4.84 0.00 -0.63
C HIS A 90 -3.75 -0.83 -1.31
N LEU A 91 -2.52 -0.32 -1.27
CA LEU A 91 -1.30 -1.08 -1.52
C LEU A 91 -0.62 -1.36 -0.17
N CYS A 92 -0.08 -2.55 0.04
CA CYS A 92 0.68 -2.86 1.26
C CYS A 92 2.19 -2.91 0.98
N LEU A 93 2.99 -2.31 1.85
CA LEU A 93 4.45 -2.35 1.83
C LEU A 93 4.99 -3.05 3.08
N THR A 94 5.96 -3.94 2.88
CA THR A 94 6.71 -4.55 3.98
C THR A 94 7.87 -3.65 4.37
N VAL A 95 7.91 -3.21 5.63
CA VAL A 95 8.92 -2.30 6.21
C VAL A 95 9.48 -2.89 7.50
N PRO A 96 10.76 -2.70 7.83
CA PRO A 96 11.37 -3.34 9.00
C PRO A 96 10.79 -2.86 10.34
N ASN A 97 10.28 -1.63 10.40
CA ASN A 97 9.66 -1.05 11.59
C ASN A 97 8.49 -0.15 11.19
N VAL A 98 7.27 -0.57 11.50
CA VAL A 98 6.03 0.15 11.16
C VAL A 98 5.96 1.48 11.90
N GLU A 99 6.23 1.51 13.20
CA GLU A 99 6.09 2.73 14.01
C GLU A 99 7.05 3.84 13.59
N GLU A 100 8.32 3.48 13.33
CA GLU A 100 9.32 4.43 12.84
C GLU A 100 8.94 4.94 11.46
N LYS A 101 8.50 4.05 10.56
CA LYS A 101 8.12 4.44 9.20
C LYS A 101 6.87 5.31 9.17
N VAL A 102 5.89 5.07 10.04
CA VAL A 102 4.73 5.96 10.23
C VAL A 102 5.18 7.36 10.64
N LYS A 103 6.08 7.49 11.63
CA LYS A 103 6.61 8.78 12.08
C LYS A 103 7.34 9.53 10.95
N GLU A 104 8.11 8.82 10.14
CA GLU A 104 8.77 9.41 8.96
C GLU A 104 7.76 9.84 7.89
N ALA A 105 6.77 9.01 7.59
CA ALA A 105 5.74 9.28 6.60
C ALA A 105 4.93 10.53 6.96
N VAL A 106 4.51 10.65 8.22
CA VAL A 106 3.75 11.81 8.72
C VAL A 106 4.57 13.10 8.60
N LYS A 107 5.88 13.07 8.91
CA LYS A 107 6.77 14.22 8.71
C LYS A 107 6.89 14.63 7.23
N LYS A 108 6.66 13.70 6.30
CA LYS A 108 6.65 13.93 4.85
C LYS A 108 5.22 14.13 4.30
N GLY A 109 4.24 14.46 5.14
CA GLY A 109 2.90 14.84 4.71
C GLY A 109 1.90 13.69 4.55
N ALA A 110 2.24 12.46 4.95
CA ALA A 110 1.26 11.39 5.04
C ALA A 110 0.25 11.66 6.18
N SER A 111 -0.95 11.13 6.04
CA SER A 111 -1.98 11.15 7.09
C SER A 111 -2.26 9.74 7.60
N VAL A 112 -2.30 9.57 8.92
CA VAL A 112 -2.70 8.28 9.52
C VAL A 112 -4.19 8.07 9.33
N VAL A 113 -4.55 6.92 8.77
CA VAL A 113 -5.93 6.44 8.62
C VAL A 113 -6.33 5.61 9.82
N GLY A 114 -5.47 4.66 10.22
CA GLY A 114 -5.68 3.82 11.38
C GLY A 114 -4.45 2.96 11.67
N GLU A 115 -4.29 2.59 12.93
CA GLU A 115 -3.21 1.73 13.42
C GLU A 115 -3.81 0.67 14.33
N MET A 116 -3.23 -0.52 14.33
CA MET A 116 -3.63 -1.57 15.27
C MET A 116 -2.48 -2.52 15.55
N ASP A 117 -2.49 -3.03 16.78
CA ASP A 117 -1.65 -4.17 17.16
C ASP A 117 -2.35 -5.45 16.70
N LEU A 118 -1.58 -6.31 16.04
CA LEU A 118 -1.98 -7.64 15.62
C LEU A 118 -1.49 -8.66 16.66
N ALA A 119 -1.97 -9.90 16.55
CA ALA A 119 -1.45 -10.98 17.40
C ALA A 119 0.07 -11.16 17.23
N GLY A 120 0.72 -11.86 18.17
CA GLY A 120 2.14 -12.19 18.06
C GLY A 120 3.10 -10.99 18.07
N GLY A 121 2.66 -9.84 18.59
CA GLY A 121 3.45 -8.62 18.73
C GLY A 121 3.68 -7.83 17.44
N GLU A 122 2.96 -8.17 16.37
CA GLU A 122 3.03 -7.44 15.10
C GLU A 122 2.14 -6.20 15.13
N ARG A 123 2.41 -5.24 14.23
CA ARG A 123 1.64 -4.00 14.09
C ARG A 123 1.36 -3.74 12.62
N THR A 124 0.20 -3.15 12.33
CA THR A 124 -0.12 -2.59 11.01
C THR A 124 -0.54 -1.14 11.13
N ALA A 125 -0.29 -0.37 10.07
CA ALA A 125 -0.72 1.01 9.95
C ALA A 125 -1.20 1.28 8.52
N TYR A 126 -2.34 1.94 8.41
CA TYR A 126 -2.86 2.46 7.16
C TYR A 126 -2.59 3.96 7.11
N LEU A 127 -1.98 4.41 6.04
CA LEU A 127 -1.63 5.79 5.77
C LEU A 127 -2.26 6.24 4.46
N GLN A 128 -2.57 7.52 4.34
CA GLN A 128 -2.77 8.18 3.06
C GLN A 128 -1.51 8.93 2.66
N ASP A 129 -1.06 8.74 1.43
CA ASP A 129 -0.06 9.63 0.81
C ASP A 129 -0.67 11.03 0.57
N PRO A 130 0.14 12.05 0.17
CA PRO A 130 -0.36 13.40 -0.08
C PRO A 130 -1.48 13.51 -1.13
N TRP A 131 -1.65 12.48 -1.98
CA TRP A 131 -2.62 12.40 -3.07
C TRP A 131 -3.78 11.46 -2.75
N GLY A 132 -3.94 11.07 -1.48
CA GLY A 132 -5.06 10.27 -1.01
C GLY A 132 -5.01 8.78 -1.38
N ASN A 133 -3.90 8.27 -1.93
CA ASN A 133 -3.71 6.83 -2.10
C ASN A 133 -3.43 6.19 -0.73
N VAL A 134 -3.98 5.01 -0.49
CA VAL A 134 -3.85 4.33 0.78
C VAL A 134 -2.70 3.33 0.72
N VAL A 135 -1.77 3.47 1.66
CA VAL A 135 -0.61 2.60 1.85
C VAL A 135 -0.71 1.94 3.21
N GLU A 136 -0.83 0.61 3.22
CA GLU A 136 -0.68 -0.21 4.43
C GLU A 136 0.81 -0.52 4.66
N LEU A 137 1.23 -0.52 5.93
CA LEU A 137 2.57 -0.92 6.35
C LEU A 137 2.50 -2.15 7.25
N LEU A 138 3.28 -3.18 6.89
CA LEU A 138 3.47 -4.39 7.68
C LEU A 138 4.97 -4.68 7.87
N SER A 139 5.31 -5.38 8.95
CA SER A 139 6.65 -5.94 9.21
C SER A 139 6.92 -7.28 8.52
N LEU A 140 5.86 -7.97 8.09
CA LEU A 140 5.91 -9.29 7.48
C LEU A 140 5.45 -9.24 6.03
N THR A 141 5.84 -10.24 5.23
CA THR A 141 5.17 -10.49 3.94
C THR A 141 3.76 -11.00 4.18
N PHE A 142 2.89 -10.90 3.17
CA PHE A 142 1.49 -11.31 3.28
C PHE A 142 1.33 -12.77 3.75
N ASP A 143 2.03 -13.68 3.10
CA ASP A 143 2.07 -15.10 3.44
C ASP A 143 2.70 -15.35 4.83
N GLN A 144 3.77 -14.66 5.20
CA GLN A 144 4.33 -14.76 6.56
C GLN A 144 3.32 -14.34 7.63
N LEU A 145 2.59 -13.24 7.42
CA LEU A 145 1.56 -12.77 8.35
C LEU A 145 0.52 -13.87 8.60
N PHE A 146 -0.04 -14.42 7.53
CA PHE A 146 -1.12 -15.41 7.65
C PHE A 146 -0.64 -16.79 8.07
N LEU A 147 0.60 -17.18 7.76
CA LEU A 147 1.20 -18.45 8.19
C LEU A 147 1.65 -18.40 9.65
N LYS A 148 2.14 -17.25 10.14
CA LYS A 148 2.54 -17.06 11.56
C LYS A 148 1.39 -17.40 12.52
N PHE A 149 0.15 -17.04 12.16
CA PHE A 149 -1.04 -17.32 12.98
C PHE A 149 -1.77 -18.62 12.62
N LYS A 150 -1.27 -19.38 11.63
CA LYS A 150 -1.82 -20.70 11.28
C LYS A 150 -1.36 -21.79 12.26
N ASP A 151 -0.20 -21.60 12.91
CA ASP A 151 0.42 -22.62 13.76
C ASP A 151 0.08 -22.52 15.26
N GLU A 152 -0.70 -21.52 15.68
CA GLU A 152 -1.24 -21.47 17.05
C GLU A 152 -2.33 -22.54 17.24
N ARG A 153 -1.90 -23.78 17.49
CA ARG A 153 -2.77 -24.91 17.85
C ARG A 153 -3.35 -24.72 19.25
N ILE A 154 -4.55 -24.17 19.35
CA ILE A 154 -5.34 -24.29 20.58
C ILE A 154 -6.04 -25.66 20.58
N LYS A 155 -5.53 -26.57 21.42
CA LYS A 155 -6.19 -27.84 21.82
C LYS A 155 -6.63 -28.77 20.68
N GLY A 156 -5.75 -29.06 19.72
CA GLY A 156 -5.91 -30.22 18.83
C GLY A 156 -6.97 -30.11 17.72
N THR A 157 -7.64 -28.98 17.61
CA THR A 157 -8.45 -28.64 16.42
C THR A 157 -7.57 -27.78 15.50
N LEU A 158 -7.57 -28.07 14.19
CA LEU A 158 -6.94 -27.17 13.21
C LEU A 158 -7.81 -25.93 13.12
N VAL A 159 -7.39 -24.81 13.73
CA VAL A 159 -8.28 -23.66 13.86
C VAL A 159 -7.77 -22.44 13.11
N VAL A 160 -8.56 -22.06 12.09
CA VAL A 160 -8.60 -20.75 11.41
C VAL A 160 -8.91 -19.59 12.40
N ILE A 161 -9.06 -19.86 13.70
CA ILE A 161 -9.33 -18.90 14.78
C ILE A 161 -8.13 -17.97 15.02
N GLY A 162 -6.88 -18.44 14.92
CA GLY A 162 -5.70 -17.59 15.16
C GLY A 162 -5.64 -16.39 14.21
N THR A 163 -5.77 -16.65 12.90
CA THR A 163 -5.88 -15.60 11.88
C THR A 163 -7.12 -14.72 12.06
N LEU A 164 -8.29 -15.34 12.31
CA LEU A 164 -9.55 -14.61 12.43
C LEU A 164 -9.52 -13.62 13.61
N TYR A 165 -9.07 -14.04 14.79
CA TYR A 165 -9.03 -13.18 15.97
C TYR A 165 -7.79 -12.30 16.05
N GLY A 166 -6.65 -12.77 15.51
CA GLY A 166 -5.37 -12.07 15.61
C GLY A 166 -5.12 -11.02 14.52
N VAL A 167 -5.81 -11.14 13.37
CA VAL A 167 -5.66 -10.20 12.24
C VAL A 167 -7.01 -9.61 11.83
N ILE A 168 -8.03 -10.45 11.61
CA ILE A 168 -9.31 -10.00 11.02
C ILE A 168 -10.18 -9.23 12.03
N MET A 169 -10.30 -9.66 13.29
CA MET A 169 -11.12 -8.96 14.29
C MET A 169 -10.60 -7.55 14.63
N PRO A 170 -9.28 -7.32 14.80
CA PRO A 170 -8.72 -5.97 14.87
C PRO A 170 -9.07 -5.14 13.64
N LEU A 171 -8.94 -5.72 12.44
CA LEU A 171 -9.24 -5.04 11.17
C LEU A 171 -10.70 -4.59 11.07
N LEU A 172 -11.63 -5.44 11.49
CA LEU A 172 -13.07 -5.13 11.52
C LEU A 172 -13.46 -3.99 12.47
N LYS A 173 -12.60 -3.61 13.43
CA LYS A 173 -12.86 -2.45 14.29
C LYS A 173 -12.46 -1.13 13.64
N MET A 174 -11.70 -1.17 12.55
CA MET A 174 -11.19 0.00 11.85
C MET A 174 -12.10 0.42 10.69
N PHE A 175 -12.99 -0.47 10.24
CA PHE A 175 -13.91 -0.28 9.11
C PHE A 175 -15.35 -0.44 9.57
#